data_AF-A0A416ZE44-F1
#
_entry.id   AF-A0A416ZE44-F1
#
_cell.length_a   1.000
_cell.length_b   1.000
_cell.length_c   1.000
_cell.angle_alpha   90.00
_cell.angle_beta   90.00
_cell.angle_gamma   90.00
#
_symmetry.space_group_name_H-M   'P 1'
#
loop_
_entity.id
_entity.type
_entity.pdbx_description
1 polymer ?
#
loop_
_entity_poly.entity_id
_entity_poly.type
_entity_poly.pdbx_seq_one_letter_code
_entity_poly.pdbx_strand_id
1 'polypeptide(L)' 'MPEPIAALNEEGLRSDLRELVGKTVEDTPNGPLEAEADDLAGAERHGRSAEREVYRAGHYDRGLMCV' A
#
# COMPACT_ATOMS: atom_id res chain seq x y z
N MET A 1 -9.77 -37.36 28.95
CA MET A 1 -9.22 -36.58 27.81
C MET A 1 -8.50 -35.39 28.43
N PRO A 2 -7.18 -35.20 28.24
CA PRO A 2 -6.52 -34.03 28.79
C PRO A 2 -7.05 -32.77 28.10
N GLU A 3 -7.38 -31.75 28.88
CA GLU A 3 -7.84 -30.47 28.36
C GLU A 3 -6.68 -29.77 27.65
N PRO A 4 -6.91 -29.15 26.48
CA PRO A 4 -5.85 -28.48 25.74
C PRO A 4 -5.28 -27.31 26.57
N ILE A 5 -3.95 -27.30 26.73
CA ILE A 5 -3.19 -26.34 27.55
C ILE A 5 -3.28 -24.90 27.00
N ALA A 6 -3.70 -24.74 25.74
CA ALA A 6 -4.00 -23.45 25.12
C ALA A 6 -5.12 -23.62 24.09
N ALA A 7 -6.02 -22.62 24.01
CA ALA A 7 -7.06 -22.54 22.99
C ALA A 7 -6.67 -21.50 21.94
N LEU A 8 -6.77 -21.87 20.66
CA LEU A 8 -6.56 -20.94 19.55
C LEU A 8 -7.83 -20.12 19.32
N ASN A 9 -7.71 -18.79 19.39
CA ASN A 9 -8.77 -17.89 18.95
C ASN A 9 -8.70 -17.71 17.43
N GLU A 10 -9.38 -18.58 16.69
CA GLU A 10 -9.41 -18.51 15.21
C GLU A 10 -10.03 -17.21 14.69
N GLU A 11 -11.05 -16.67 15.36
CA GLU A 11 -11.75 -15.46 14.93
C GLU A 11 -10.83 -14.23 15.01
N GLY A 12 -10.11 -14.08 16.12
CA GLY A 12 -9.11 -13.03 16.29
C GLY A 12 -8.01 -13.11 15.24
N LEU A 13 -7.46 -14.32 15.03
CA LEU A 13 -6.39 -14.53 14.05
C LEU A 13 -6.82 -14.19 12.62
N ARG A 14 -8.06 -14.53 12.23
CA ARG A 14 -8.59 -14.19 10.90
C ARG A 14 -8.78 -12.68 10.73
N SER A 15 -9.21 -11.99 11.78
CA SER A 15 -9.33 -10.52 11.77
C SER A 15 -7.97 -9.87 11.57
N ASP A 16 -6.96 -10.27 12.34
CA ASP A 16 -5.61 -9.72 12.27
C ASP A 16 -4.97 -9.98 10.90
N LEU A 17 -5.14 -11.18 10.36
CA LEU A 17 -4.67 -11.52 9.01
C LEU A 17 -5.36 -10.68 7.94
N ARG A 18 -6.66 -10.43 8.07
CA ARG A 18 -7.40 -9.59 7.12
C ARG A 18 -6.88 -8.15 7.15
N GLU A 19 -6.60 -7.60 8.33
CA GLU A 19 -6.03 -6.26 8.46
C GLU A 19 -4.63 -6.18 7.84
N LEU A 20 -3.78 -7.17 8.14
CA LEU A 20 -2.41 -7.23 7.61
C LEU A 20 -2.41 -7.31 6.08
N VAL A 21 -3.24 -8.21 5.52
CA VAL A 21 -3.37 -8.38 4.07
C VAL A 21 -3.96 -7.11 3.45
N GLY A 22 -4.99 -6.51 4.07
CA GLY A 22 -5.59 -5.26 3.60
C GLY A 22 -4.55 -4.15 3.46
N LYS A 23 -3.79 -3.88 4.53
CA LYS A 23 -2.69 -2.89 4.52
C LYS A 23 -1.65 -3.20 3.44
N THR A 24 -1.23 -4.45 3.36
CA THR A 24 -0.22 -4.86 2.36
C THR A 24 -0.72 -4.62 0.93
N VAL A 25 -1.99 -4.93 0.64
CA VAL A 25 -2.61 -4.72 -0.67
C VAL A 25 -2.77 -3.23 -0.97
N GLU A 26 -3.12 -2.41 0.01
CA GLU A 26 -3.20 -0.95 -0.11
C GLU A 26 -1.83 -0.30 -0.35
N ASP A 27 -0.79 -0.79 0.31
CA ASP A 27 0.58 -0.24 0.21
C ASP A 27 1.31 -0.67 -1.06
N THR A 28 1.10 -1.91 -1.52
CA THR A 28 1.78 -2.47 -2.70
C THR A 28 1.75 -1.56 -3.95
N PRO A 29 0.61 -0.98 -4.36
CA PRO A 29 0.56 -0.13 -5.55
C PRO A 29 1.23 1.25 -5.38
N ASN A 30 1.57 1.68 -4.16
CA ASN A 30 2.14 3.02 -3.97
C ASN A 30 3.55 3.13 -4.59
N GLY A 31 4.34 2.07 -4.55
CA GLY A 31 5.65 2.01 -5.22
C GLY A 31 5.58 2.21 -6.74
N PRO A 32 4.85 1.37 -7.51
CA PRO A 32 4.76 1.52 -8.95
C PRO A 32 4.09 2.83 -9.38
N LEU A 33 3.12 3.36 -8.62
CA LEU A 33 2.53 4.67 -8.92
C LEU A 33 3.51 5.83 -8.74
N GLU A 34 4.39 5.77 -7.73
CA GLU A 34 5.44 6.77 -7.55
C GLU A 34 6.47 6.72 -8.68
N ALA A 35 6.80 5.53 -9.19
CA ALA A 35 7.68 5.36 -10.36
C ALA A 35 7.03 5.90 -11.64
N GLU A 36 5.77 5.56 -11.90
CA GLU A 36 5.02 6.08 -13.05
C GLU A 36 4.91 7.61 -13.00
N ALA A 37 4.75 8.20 -11.81
CA ALA A 37 4.74 9.64 -11.65
C ALA A 37 6.10 10.30 -11.93
N ASP A 38 7.22 9.61 -11.69
CA ASP A 38 8.56 10.11 -12.05
C ASP A 38 8.78 10.03 -13.58
N ASP A 39 8.34 8.94 -14.20
CA ASP A 39 8.39 8.75 -15.65
C ASP A 39 7.55 9.82 -16.38
N LEU A 40 6.31 10.04 -15.92
CA LEU A 40 5.43 11.09 -16.47
C LEU A 40 5.97 12.49 -16.23
N ALA A 41 6.68 12.72 -15.12
CA ALA A 41 7.27 14.02 -14.83
C ALA A 41 8.59 14.26 -15.58
N GLY A 42 9.24 13.23 -16.11
CA GLY A 42 10.60 13.31 -16.65
C GLY A 42 11.65 13.66 -15.60
N ALA A 43 11.34 13.47 -14.31
CA ALA A 43 12.20 13.81 -13.19
C ALA A 43 11.65 13.24 -11.86
N GLU A 44 12.56 12.86 -10.96
CA GLU A 44 12.24 12.46 -9.59
C GLU A 44 11.49 13.54 -8.79
N ARG A 45 10.87 13.15 -7.66
CA ARG A 45 10.30 14.08 -6.65
C ARG A 45 11.38 15.06 -6.20
N HIS A 46 11.30 16.31 -6.66
CA HIS A 46 12.30 17.40 -6.46
C HIS A 46 13.54 17.37 -7.38
N GLY A 47 13.64 16.39 -8.27
CA GLY A 47 14.63 16.36 -9.33
C GLY A 47 14.48 17.56 -10.27
N ARG A 48 15.62 18.17 -10.63
CA ARG A 48 15.71 19.21 -11.66
C ARG A 48 16.22 18.56 -12.93
N SER A 49 15.33 18.33 -13.89
CA SER A 49 15.67 17.89 -15.25
C SER A 49 15.24 18.97 -16.24
N ALA A 50 16.01 19.12 -17.32
CA ALA A 50 15.59 19.91 -18.48
C ALA A 50 14.42 19.26 -19.21
N GLU A 51 14.23 17.94 -19.03
CA GLU A 51 13.15 17.13 -19.60
C GLU A 51 11.88 17.15 -18.73
N ARG A 52 11.86 17.92 -17.62
CA ARG A 52 10.73 17.93 -16.70
C ARG A 52 9.50 18.57 -17.34
N GLU A 53 8.42 17.81 -17.48
CA GLU A 53 7.19 18.27 -18.15
C GLU A 53 6.09 18.73 -17.18
N VAL A 54 5.99 18.10 -16.00
CA VAL A 54 4.91 18.38 -15.03
C VAL A 54 5.39 18.42 -13.57
N TYR A 55 4.53 18.92 -12.68
CA TYR A 55 4.74 18.96 -11.24
C TYR A 55 3.69 18.12 -10.51
N ARG A 56 4.10 17.44 -9.42
CA ARG A 56 3.20 16.66 -8.57
C ARG A 56 2.31 17.58 -7.74
N ALA A 57 1.00 17.32 -7.73
CA ALA A 57 0.01 18.10 -6.99
C ALA A 57 -0.09 17.74 -5.48
N GLY A 58 0.74 16.80 -5.00
CA GLY A 58 0.70 16.30 -3.62
C GLY A 58 0.27 14.83 -3.55
N HIS A 59 -0.31 14.44 -2.42
CA HIS A 59 -0.83 13.09 -2.15
C HIS A 59 -2.36 13.14 -2.01
N TYR A 60 -3.05 12.10 -2.46
CA TYR A 60 -4.49 11.93 -2.27
C TYR A 60 -4.74 10.63 -1.52
N ASP A 61 -5.53 10.71 -0.45
CA ASP A 61 -6.01 9.51 0.24
C ASP A 61 -7.02 8.78 -0.65
N ARG A 62 -6.77 7.49 -0.87
CA ARG A 62 -7.59 6.64 -1.74
C ARG A 62 -7.80 5.28 -1.09
N GLY A 63 -9.03 4.77 -1.15
CA GLY A 63 -9.35 3.40 -0.74
C GLY A 63 -9.37 2.47 -1.95
N LEU A 64 -8.91 1.22 -1.76
CA LEU A 64 -9.09 0.17 -2.77
C LEU A 64 -10.47 -0.47 -2.59
N MET A 65 -11.29 -0.47 -3.64
CA MET A 65 -12.53 -1.23 -3.63
C MET A 65 -12.21 -2.68 -3.98
N CYS A 66 -12.39 -3.59 -3.02
CA CYS A 66 -12.38 -5.02 -3.29
C CYS A 66 -13.70 -5.35 -4.04
N VAL A 67 -13.57 -5.99 -5.21
CA VAL A 67 -14.71 -6.47 -6.03
C VAL A 67 -15.14 -7.86 -5.56
#